data_AF-A0A0F8SHL6-F1
#
_entry.id   AF-A0A0F8SHL6-F1
#
_cell.length_a   1.000
_cell.length_b   1.000
_cell.length_c   1.000
_cell.angle_alpha   90.00
_cell.angle_beta   90.00
_cell.angle_gamma   90.00
#
_symmetry.space_group_name_H-M   'P 1'
#
loop_
_entity.id
_entity.type
_entity.pdbx_description
1 polymer ?
#
loop_
_entity_poly.entity_id
_entity_poly.type
_entity_poly.pdbx_seq_one_letter_code
_entity_poly.pdbx_strand_id
1 'polypeptide(L)'
;MLNLNKGQQNLRTQLPKNLITNVVLFLVSILIGVFLVPYYIDTLGVSSYALVPLATSITSYVNLVIQSLNSSVSRYLTVDLQRGDFNKANIIFNTSLFGMLGISLLSLPIIIVVSYYAPTFFEVSTNQRYDAYLLFLGTILSFLISTLGGVFGVSLFAYNRLDLQNILSIFDIVIKVAVIILLFSNYSPMLCHIGFANLIASIIIFIATIYISKKVNPHFKVNLSNFKISEMKEIANTGNWLIINQVGTILFLQMDLIVVNKLFGPVAGGEYAALLTWSRLLRTLAGVLSGVLTPIILTYYAKNQFDNMISISKSAVKFMGFAMALPIGCLCGFAPNILSLWIGPEFAKLSPLMWILLSHLIINLSVLPLFSINISLNKVRIPGLVTLFMGVGNFLLALMIPYFTGLGYYGVAIAGAIMLTMKNSFFLPWYTSRLLKIHKYTFITPILCGFIATLVIVIIIYILNYFIDIYTPIHLIFYCGLLSIIYILVVWLIGLSQIERQIINSFIPVTIKSKFKHELDGNQILNKIFSKF
;
A
#
# COMPACT_ATOMS: atom_id res chain seq x y z
N MET A 1 16.24 -11.19 29.39
CA MET A 1 16.05 -9.73 29.33
C MET A 1 16.54 -9.22 27.97
N LEU A 2 15.63 -8.73 27.11
CA LEU A 2 16.02 -8.05 25.88
C LEU A 2 16.67 -6.71 26.24
N ASN A 3 17.99 -6.64 26.10
CA ASN A 3 18.80 -5.46 26.36
C ASN A 3 18.20 -4.26 25.58
N LEU A 4 17.86 -3.17 26.26
CA LEU A 4 17.10 -2.03 25.70
C LEU A 4 17.75 -1.44 24.43
N ASN A 5 19.09 -1.50 24.36
CA ASN A 5 19.87 -1.09 23.19
C ASN A 5 19.72 -2.03 21.97
N LYS A 6 19.56 -3.35 22.18
CA LYS A 6 19.43 -4.33 21.08
C LYS A 6 18.13 -4.13 20.29
N GLY A 7 17.02 -3.80 20.96
CA GLY A 7 15.74 -3.57 20.31
C GLY A 7 15.76 -2.35 19.39
N GLN A 8 16.30 -1.22 19.86
CA GLN A 8 16.43 0.00 19.05
C GLN A 8 17.48 -0.14 17.94
N GLN A 9 18.57 -0.88 18.19
CA GLN A 9 19.61 -1.17 17.19
C GLN A 9 19.11 -2.10 16.08
N ASN A 10 18.26 -3.10 16.41
CA ASN A 10 17.59 -3.93 15.42
C ASN A 10 16.60 -3.11 14.58
N LEU A 11 15.83 -2.20 15.17
CA LEU A 11 14.92 -1.33 14.41
C LEU A 11 15.69 -0.46 13.39
N ARG A 12 16.79 0.17 13.81
CA ARG A 12 17.62 1.00 12.93
C ARG A 12 18.23 0.23 11.75
N THR A 13 18.64 -1.02 11.97
CA THR A 13 19.24 -1.84 10.90
C THR A 13 18.23 -2.48 9.96
N GLN A 14 17.01 -2.76 10.40
CA GLN A 14 15.99 -3.41 9.58
C GLN A 14 15.18 -2.46 8.72
N LEU A 15 14.89 -1.26 9.21
CA LEU A 15 14.15 -0.22 8.49
C LEU A 15 14.59 0.00 7.02
N PRO A 16 15.89 0.24 6.72
CA PRO A 16 16.32 0.43 5.34
C PRO A 16 16.20 -0.82 4.48
N LYS A 17 16.44 -2.01 5.06
CA LYS A 17 16.26 -3.27 4.34
C LYS A 17 14.80 -3.45 3.95
N ASN A 18 13.88 -3.18 4.89
CA ASN A 18 12.45 -3.21 4.66
C ASN A 18 12.01 -2.23 3.56
N LEU A 19 12.52 -0.98 3.60
CA LEU A 19 12.23 0.02 2.56
C LEU A 19 12.77 -0.37 1.18
N ILE A 20 14.05 -0.78 1.10
CA ILE A 20 14.67 -1.17 -0.17
C ILE A 20 13.95 -2.37 -0.78
N THR A 21 13.71 -3.43 0.00
CA THR A 21 13.01 -4.62 -0.48
C THR A 21 11.57 -4.33 -0.88
N ASN A 22 10.87 -3.41 -0.19
CA ASN A 22 9.54 -2.94 -0.59
C ASN A 22 9.57 -2.27 -1.97
N VAL A 23 10.54 -1.36 -2.19
CA VAL A 23 10.71 -0.67 -3.48
C VAL A 23 11.05 -1.67 -4.58
N VAL A 24 11.95 -2.62 -4.31
CA VAL A 24 12.29 -3.69 -5.25
C VAL A 24 11.06 -4.53 -5.59
N LEU A 25 10.27 -4.96 -4.60
CA LEU A 25 9.03 -5.70 -4.82
C LEU A 25 8.05 -4.91 -5.70
N PHE A 26 7.89 -3.61 -5.44
CA PHE A 26 7.04 -2.73 -6.24
C PHE A 26 7.50 -2.66 -7.70
N LEU A 27 8.81 -2.46 -7.94
CA LEU A 27 9.38 -2.40 -9.29
C LEU A 27 9.26 -3.74 -10.03
N VAL A 28 9.56 -4.86 -9.36
CA VAL A 28 9.40 -6.22 -9.91
C VAL A 28 7.94 -6.46 -10.31
N SER A 29 6.99 -6.06 -9.46
CA SER A 29 5.55 -6.22 -9.73
C SER A 29 5.12 -5.43 -10.97
N ILE A 30 5.61 -4.20 -11.13
CA ILE A 30 5.34 -3.38 -12.32
C ILE A 30 5.95 -4.00 -13.57
N LEU A 31 7.25 -4.33 -13.54
CA LEU A 31 7.96 -4.89 -14.69
C LEU A 31 7.29 -6.17 -15.17
N ILE A 32 7.02 -7.11 -14.26
CA ILE A 32 6.37 -8.36 -14.61
C ILE A 32 4.94 -8.11 -15.10
N GLY A 33 4.18 -7.22 -14.47
CA GLY A 33 2.84 -6.87 -14.93
C GLY A 33 2.81 -6.30 -16.35
N VAL A 34 3.80 -5.47 -16.71
CA VAL A 34 3.90 -4.86 -18.05
C VAL A 34 4.27 -5.89 -19.12
N PHE A 35 5.18 -6.82 -18.85
CA PHE A 35 5.61 -7.81 -19.83
C PHE A 35 4.69 -9.03 -19.94
N LEU A 36 4.04 -9.42 -18.83
CA LEU A 36 3.23 -10.63 -18.78
C LEU A 36 1.88 -10.47 -19.49
N VAL A 37 1.32 -9.26 -19.53
CA VAL A 37 0.03 -8.99 -20.19
C VAL A 37 0.12 -9.18 -21.72
N PRO A 38 1.06 -8.54 -22.46
CA PRO A 38 1.24 -8.81 -23.88
C PRO A 38 1.51 -10.29 -24.15
N TYR A 39 2.38 -10.93 -23.35
CA TYR A 39 2.68 -12.35 -23.49
C TYR A 39 1.42 -13.23 -23.40
N TYR A 40 0.51 -12.97 -22.45
CA TYR A 40 -0.76 -13.69 -22.39
C TYR A 40 -1.67 -13.42 -23.59
N ILE A 41 -1.75 -12.17 -24.04
CA ILE A 41 -2.60 -11.81 -25.18
C ILE A 41 -2.09 -12.47 -26.46
N ASP A 42 -0.78 -12.44 -26.69
CA ASP A 42 -0.15 -13.01 -27.89
C ASP A 42 -0.25 -14.55 -27.92
N THR A 43 -0.23 -15.20 -26.76
CA THR A 43 -0.27 -16.68 -26.65
C THR A 43 -1.69 -17.26 -26.53
N LEU A 44 -2.59 -16.61 -25.79
CA LEU A 44 -3.93 -17.14 -25.49
C LEU A 44 -5.06 -16.40 -26.23
N GLY A 45 -4.78 -15.21 -26.77
CA GLY A 45 -5.78 -14.30 -27.32
C GLY A 45 -6.47 -13.43 -26.27
N VAL A 46 -7.03 -12.32 -26.73
CA VAL A 46 -7.67 -11.28 -25.89
C VAL A 46 -8.85 -11.83 -25.08
N SER A 47 -9.69 -12.67 -25.69
CA SER A 47 -10.87 -13.27 -25.04
C SER A 47 -10.50 -14.16 -23.87
N SER A 48 -9.49 -15.02 -24.06
CA SER A 48 -8.98 -15.90 -23.01
C SER A 48 -8.30 -15.11 -21.89
N TYR A 49 -7.48 -14.11 -22.24
CA TYR A 49 -6.82 -13.26 -21.26
C TYR A 49 -7.83 -12.54 -20.35
N ALA A 50 -8.98 -12.09 -20.87
CA ALA A 50 -10.01 -11.41 -20.08
C ALA A 50 -10.52 -12.24 -18.88
N LEU A 51 -10.42 -13.57 -18.91
CA LEU A 51 -10.80 -14.44 -17.79
C LEU A 51 -9.80 -14.41 -16.62
N VAL A 52 -8.54 -14.09 -16.89
CA VAL A 52 -7.48 -14.01 -15.86
C VAL A 52 -7.75 -12.88 -14.85
N PRO A 53 -7.96 -11.60 -15.25
CA PRO A 53 -8.30 -10.55 -14.30
C PRO A 53 -9.69 -10.74 -13.66
N LEU A 54 -10.61 -11.45 -14.30
CA LEU A 54 -11.89 -11.81 -13.68
C LEU A 54 -11.69 -12.79 -12.50
N ALA A 55 -10.87 -13.82 -12.68
CA ALA A 55 -10.53 -14.76 -11.62
C ALA A 55 -9.84 -14.08 -10.43
N THR A 56 -8.93 -13.14 -10.67
CA THR A 56 -8.25 -12.37 -9.62
C THR A 56 -9.15 -11.32 -8.95
N SER A 57 -10.15 -10.79 -9.66
CA SER A 57 -11.11 -9.84 -9.09
C SER A 57 -11.98 -10.48 -8.01
N ILE A 58 -12.38 -11.75 -8.17
CA ILE A 58 -13.16 -12.49 -7.16
C ILE A 58 -12.38 -12.59 -5.85
N THR A 59 -11.09 -12.94 -5.91
CA THR A 59 -10.25 -13.06 -4.71
C THR A 59 -9.94 -11.70 -4.08
N SER A 60 -9.91 -10.63 -4.87
CA SER A 60 -9.62 -9.27 -4.40
C SER A 60 -10.62 -8.77 -3.35
N TYR A 61 -11.92 -9.08 -3.48
CA TYR A 61 -12.92 -8.68 -2.48
C TYR A 61 -12.78 -9.44 -1.17
N VAL A 62 -12.54 -10.76 -1.24
CA VAL A 62 -12.32 -11.59 -0.05
C VAL A 62 -11.03 -11.18 0.66
N ASN A 63 -10.00 -10.80 -0.11
CA ASN A 63 -8.72 -10.33 0.42
C ASN A 63 -8.88 -9.12 1.36
N LEU A 64 -9.87 -8.25 1.14
CA LEU A 64 -10.14 -7.10 2.02
C LEU A 64 -10.56 -7.52 3.44
N VAL A 65 -11.37 -8.58 3.53
CA VAL A 65 -11.79 -9.17 4.81
C VAL A 65 -10.60 -9.84 5.49
N ILE A 66 -9.84 -10.64 4.74
CA ILE A 66 -8.66 -11.34 5.24
C ILE A 66 -7.59 -10.36 5.72
N GLN A 67 -7.34 -9.27 4.99
CA GLN A 67 -6.38 -8.24 5.40
C GLN A 67 -6.79 -7.56 6.72
N SER A 68 -8.09 -7.32 6.92
CA SER A 68 -8.63 -6.75 8.16
C SER A 68 -8.43 -7.70 9.35
N LEU A 69 -8.64 -9.01 9.15
CA LEU A 69 -8.36 -10.02 10.17
C LEU A 69 -6.86 -10.15 10.44
N ASN A 70 -6.02 -10.18 9.41
CA ASN A 70 -4.56 -10.24 9.55
C ASN A 70 -4.01 -9.02 10.28
N SER A 71 -4.57 -7.82 10.07
CA SER A 71 -4.22 -6.62 10.81
C SER A 71 -4.57 -6.75 12.31
N SER A 72 -5.74 -7.31 12.62
CA SER A 72 -6.14 -7.61 14.01
C SER A 72 -5.18 -8.60 14.67
N VAL A 73 -4.91 -9.75 14.02
CA VAL A 73 -3.93 -10.74 14.50
C VAL A 73 -2.55 -10.11 14.69
N SER A 74 -2.11 -9.30 13.72
CA SER A 74 -0.81 -8.60 13.78
C SER A 74 -0.69 -7.70 14.99
N ARG A 75 -1.74 -6.97 15.33
CA ARG A 75 -1.76 -6.13 16.52
C ARG A 75 -1.56 -6.97 17.79
N TYR A 76 -2.42 -7.95 18.03
CA TYR A 76 -2.38 -8.76 19.26
C TYR A 76 -1.05 -9.52 19.38
N LEU A 77 -0.63 -10.18 18.30
CA LEU A 77 0.59 -10.96 18.29
C LEU A 77 1.85 -10.09 18.50
N THR A 78 1.94 -8.95 17.81
CA THR A 78 3.09 -8.05 17.97
C THR A 78 3.16 -7.49 19.38
N VAL A 79 2.03 -7.11 19.98
CA VAL A 79 1.99 -6.57 21.34
C VAL A 79 2.49 -7.59 22.36
N ASP A 80 2.00 -8.83 22.31
CA ASP A 80 2.36 -9.86 23.28
C ASP A 80 3.81 -10.33 23.09
N LEU A 81 4.29 -10.47 21.85
CA LEU A 81 5.70 -10.76 21.55
C LEU A 81 6.64 -9.66 22.06
N GLN A 82 6.31 -8.39 21.85
CA GLN A 82 7.16 -7.28 22.27
C GLN A 82 7.14 -7.04 23.78
N ARG A 83 6.10 -7.53 24.49
CA ARG A 83 6.06 -7.63 25.95
C ARG A 83 6.85 -8.82 26.51
N GLY A 84 7.24 -9.77 25.65
CA GLY A 84 7.92 -11.00 26.05
C GLY A 84 7.00 -12.09 26.59
N ASP A 85 5.67 -11.95 26.44
CA ASP A 85 4.70 -12.96 26.81
C ASP A 85 4.52 -13.97 25.66
N PHE A 86 5.53 -14.84 25.50
CA PHE A 86 5.56 -15.83 24.42
C PHE A 86 4.44 -16.86 24.53
N ASN A 87 3.94 -17.13 25.74
CA ASN A 87 2.85 -18.07 25.95
C ASN A 87 1.54 -17.51 25.39
N LYS A 88 1.21 -16.26 25.75
CA LYS A 88 0.04 -15.59 25.21
C LYS A 88 0.16 -15.37 23.71
N ALA A 89 1.32 -14.96 23.23
CA ALA A 89 1.58 -14.85 21.79
C ALA A 89 1.35 -16.19 21.06
N ASN A 90 1.78 -17.32 21.63
CA ASN A 90 1.56 -18.64 21.02
C ASN A 90 0.07 -19.03 21.02
N ILE A 91 -0.71 -18.62 22.03
CA ILE A 91 -2.18 -18.79 22.05
C ILE A 91 -2.83 -17.97 20.93
N ILE A 92 -2.46 -16.71 20.76
CA ILE A 92 -2.96 -15.85 19.67
C ILE A 92 -2.62 -16.45 18.31
N PHE A 93 -1.38 -16.89 18.12
CA PHE A 93 -0.91 -17.55 16.90
C PHE A 93 -1.72 -18.82 16.58
N ASN A 94 -1.90 -19.74 17.54
CA ASN A 94 -2.69 -20.95 17.31
C ASN A 94 -4.17 -20.64 17.09
N THR A 95 -4.73 -19.70 17.85
CA THR A 95 -6.14 -19.30 17.71
C THR A 95 -6.41 -18.72 16.33
N SER A 96 -5.52 -17.85 15.83
CA SER A 96 -5.61 -17.29 14.48
C SER A 96 -5.38 -18.35 13.39
N LEU A 97 -4.40 -19.25 13.57
CA LEU A 97 -4.12 -20.32 12.61
C LEU A 97 -5.32 -21.26 12.46
N PHE A 98 -5.83 -21.81 13.56
CA PHE A 98 -6.98 -22.71 13.51
C PHE A 98 -8.29 -22.00 13.15
N GLY A 99 -8.44 -20.72 13.53
CA GLY A 99 -9.55 -19.89 13.07
C GLY A 99 -9.53 -19.69 11.55
N MET A 100 -8.38 -19.35 10.97
CA MET A 100 -8.22 -19.20 9.52
C MET A 100 -8.33 -20.54 8.77
N LEU A 101 -7.85 -21.64 9.36
CA LEU A 101 -8.07 -22.99 8.83
C LEU A 101 -9.55 -23.34 8.81
N GLY A 102 -10.29 -23.04 9.87
CA GLY A 102 -11.74 -23.23 9.94
C GLY A 102 -12.47 -22.42 8.86
N ILE A 103 -12.17 -21.13 8.71
CA ILE A 103 -12.73 -20.28 7.66
C ILE A 103 -12.40 -20.82 6.27
N SER A 104 -11.16 -21.24 6.05
CA SER A 104 -10.71 -21.78 4.76
C SER A 104 -11.46 -23.08 4.42
N LEU A 105 -11.57 -24.02 5.35
CA LEU A 105 -12.29 -25.28 5.17
C LEU A 105 -13.78 -25.05 4.90
N LEU A 106 -14.43 -24.16 5.67
CA LEU A 106 -15.84 -23.80 5.47
C LEU A 106 -16.10 -23.12 4.12
N SER A 107 -15.10 -22.43 3.57
CA SER A 107 -15.21 -21.79 2.26
C SER A 107 -15.03 -22.75 1.07
N LEU A 108 -14.45 -23.94 1.26
CA LEU A 108 -14.15 -24.87 0.15
C LEU A 108 -15.38 -25.25 -0.70
N PRO A 109 -16.55 -25.60 -0.14
CA PRO A 109 -17.72 -25.93 -0.94
C PRO A 109 -18.18 -24.74 -1.79
N ILE A 110 -18.16 -23.53 -1.20
CA ILE A 110 -18.52 -22.29 -1.89
C ILE A 110 -17.57 -22.06 -3.06
N ILE A 111 -16.27 -22.27 -2.87
CA ILE A 111 -15.25 -22.09 -3.91
C ILE A 111 -15.46 -23.05 -5.08
N ILE A 112 -15.77 -24.30 -4.80
CA ILE A 112 -16.04 -25.30 -5.86
C ILE A 112 -17.26 -24.88 -6.67
N VAL A 113 -18.35 -24.50 -6.00
CA VAL A 113 -19.58 -24.04 -6.66
C VAL A 113 -19.33 -22.77 -7.48
N VAL A 114 -18.69 -21.76 -6.90
CA VAL A 114 -18.37 -20.51 -7.60
C VAL A 114 -17.47 -20.76 -8.79
N SER A 115 -16.44 -21.59 -8.65
CA SER A 115 -15.53 -21.91 -9.77
C SER A 115 -16.26 -22.65 -10.89
N TYR A 116 -17.17 -23.57 -10.55
CA TYR A 116 -17.95 -24.34 -11.51
C TYR A 116 -18.92 -23.47 -12.32
N TYR A 117 -19.60 -22.52 -11.66
CA TYR A 117 -20.57 -21.63 -12.31
C TYR A 117 -19.97 -20.34 -12.89
N ALA A 118 -18.73 -19.98 -12.54
CA ALA A 118 -18.09 -18.78 -13.09
C ALA A 118 -18.00 -18.80 -14.63
N PRO A 119 -17.55 -19.89 -15.30
CA PRO A 119 -17.52 -19.94 -16.75
C PRO A 119 -18.88 -19.74 -17.42
N THR A 120 -19.96 -20.24 -16.82
CA THR A 120 -21.33 -20.00 -17.34
C THR A 120 -21.78 -18.57 -17.16
N PHE A 121 -21.46 -17.99 -16.01
CA PHE A 121 -21.85 -16.61 -15.69
C PHE A 121 -21.16 -15.60 -16.60
N PHE A 122 -19.92 -15.87 -17.01
CA PHE A 122 -19.15 -15.04 -17.93
C PHE A 122 -19.30 -15.44 -19.41
N GLU A 123 -20.28 -16.28 -19.76
CA GLU A 123 -20.57 -16.69 -21.14
C GLU A 123 -19.34 -17.24 -21.88
N VAL A 124 -18.48 -18.00 -21.18
CA VAL A 124 -17.27 -18.58 -21.75
C VAL A 124 -17.63 -19.62 -22.82
N SER A 125 -16.93 -19.57 -23.94
CA SER A 125 -17.09 -20.52 -25.04
C SER A 125 -17.02 -21.98 -24.54
N THR A 126 -17.85 -22.85 -25.09
CA THR A 126 -17.95 -24.26 -24.64
C THR A 126 -16.61 -24.99 -24.65
N ASN A 127 -15.74 -24.65 -25.60
CA ASN A 127 -14.42 -25.26 -25.77
C ASN A 127 -13.41 -24.84 -24.69
N GLN A 128 -13.62 -23.70 -24.02
CA GLN A 128 -12.72 -23.18 -22.98
C GLN A 128 -13.29 -23.33 -21.56
N ARG A 129 -14.51 -23.86 -21.44
CA ARG A 129 -15.25 -23.89 -20.17
C ARG A 129 -14.52 -24.66 -19.08
N TYR A 130 -13.90 -25.79 -19.42
CA TYR A 130 -13.15 -26.60 -18.45
C TYR A 130 -11.85 -25.93 -18.01
N ASP A 131 -11.12 -25.32 -18.95
CA ASP A 131 -9.88 -24.59 -18.62
C ASP A 131 -10.16 -23.34 -17.77
N ALA A 132 -11.25 -22.64 -18.06
CA ALA A 132 -11.72 -21.52 -17.26
C ALA A 132 -12.10 -21.99 -15.84
N TYR A 133 -12.83 -23.10 -15.69
CA TYR A 133 -13.13 -23.70 -14.39
C TYR A 133 -11.85 -23.95 -13.57
N LEU A 134 -10.84 -24.57 -14.17
CA LEU A 134 -9.56 -24.84 -13.50
C LEU A 134 -8.77 -23.57 -13.17
N LEU A 135 -8.85 -22.54 -14.02
CA LEU A 135 -8.28 -21.22 -13.74
C LEU A 135 -8.89 -20.59 -12.49
N PHE A 136 -10.23 -20.56 -12.40
CA PHE A 136 -10.93 -20.02 -11.23
C PHE A 136 -10.61 -20.84 -9.98
N LEU A 137 -10.72 -22.17 -10.06
CA LEU A 137 -10.46 -23.07 -8.95
C LEU A 137 -9.02 -22.92 -8.43
N GLY A 138 -8.02 -22.97 -9.32
CA GLY A 138 -6.61 -22.84 -8.97
C GLY A 138 -6.27 -21.48 -8.36
N THR A 139 -6.86 -20.40 -8.89
CA THR A 139 -6.67 -19.03 -8.38
C THR A 139 -7.27 -18.86 -6.98
N ILE A 140 -8.48 -19.37 -6.74
CA ILE A 140 -9.15 -19.23 -5.44
C ILE A 140 -8.52 -20.16 -4.39
N LEU A 141 -8.13 -21.39 -4.75
CA LEU A 141 -7.37 -22.28 -3.86
C LEU A 141 -6.01 -21.69 -3.49
N SER A 142 -5.30 -21.12 -4.47
CA SER A 142 -4.04 -20.40 -4.24
C SER A 142 -4.21 -19.29 -3.20
N PHE A 143 -5.29 -18.52 -3.31
CA PHE A 143 -5.62 -17.46 -2.35
C PHE A 143 -5.88 -17.99 -0.92
N LEU A 144 -6.56 -19.13 -0.76
CA LEU A 144 -6.75 -19.75 0.56
C LEU A 144 -5.42 -20.18 1.18
N ILE A 145 -4.55 -20.81 0.39
CA ILE A 145 -3.21 -21.24 0.86
C ILE A 145 -2.39 -20.02 1.29
N SER A 146 -2.39 -18.95 0.49
CA SER A 146 -1.74 -17.68 0.85
C SER A 146 -2.33 -17.06 2.12
N THR A 147 -3.66 -17.17 2.33
CA THR A 147 -4.33 -16.69 3.55
C THR A 147 -3.83 -17.41 4.80
N LEU A 148 -3.69 -18.73 4.74
CA LEU A 148 -3.10 -19.53 5.82
C LEU A 148 -1.63 -19.17 6.05
N GLY A 149 -0.87 -18.96 4.96
CA GLY A 149 0.51 -18.47 5.02
C GLY A 149 0.63 -17.10 5.69
N GLY A 150 -0.36 -16.24 5.51
CA GLY A 150 -0.45 -14.91 6.10
C GLY A 150 -0.30 -14.94 7.63
N VAL A 151 -0.90 -15.93 8.32
CA VAL A 151 -0.78 -16.08 9.79
C VAL A 151 0.67 -16.32 10.21
N PHE A 152 1.41 -17.16 9.49
CA PHE A 152 2.85 -17.35 9.71
C PHE A 152 3.65 -16.10 9.37
N GLY A 153 3.23 -15.38 8.32
CA GLY A 153 3.79 -14.09 7.91
C GLY A 153 3.71 -13.04 9.01
N VAL A 154 2.64 -13.02 9.83
CA VAL A 154 2.49 -12.07 10.95
C VAL A 154 3.68 -12.13 11.92
N SER A 155 4.30 -13.29 12.10
CA SER A 155 5.52 -13.42 12.90
C SER A 155 6.66 -12.54 12.35
N LEU A 156 6.89 -12.60 11.03
CA LEU A 156 7.90 -11.78 10.36
C LEU A 156 7.60 -10.29 10.51
N PHE A 157 6.31 -9.92 10.41
CA PHE A 157 5.85 -8.56 10.66
C PHE A 157 6.16 -8.09 12.08
N ALA A 158 5.83 -8.90 13.10
CA ALA A 158 6.03 -8.58 14.51
C ALA A 158 7.50 -8.37 14.90
N TYR A 159 8.42 -9.07 14.23
CA TYR A 159 9.86 -8.90 14.38
C TYR A 159 10.46 -7.83 13.45
N ASN A 160 9.63 -7.06 12.74
CA ASN A 160 10.04 -6.03 11.78
C ASN A 160 10.95 -6.59 10.65
N ARG A 161 10.70 -7.83 10.21
CA ARG A 161 11.39 -8.51 9.10
C ARG A 161 10.53 -8.49 7.83
N LEU A 162 10.11 -7.29 7.44
CA LEU A 162 9.35 -7.07 6.21
C LEU A 162 10.20 -7.39 4.98
N ASP A 163 11.52 -7.25 5.09
CA ASP A 163 12.48 -7.69 4.07
C ASP A 163 12.25 -9.14 3.64
N LEU A 164 12.04 -10.05 4.60
CA LEU A 164 11.77 -11.45 4.30
C LEU A 164 10.38 -11.68 3.69
N GLN A 165 9.36 -10.93 4.12
CA GLN A 165 8.04 -11.00 3.50
C GLN A 165 8.09 -10.54 2.03
N ASN A 166 8.78 -9.44 1.77
CA ASN A 166 8.93 -8.88 0.43
C ASN A 166 9.71 -9.83 -0.48
N ILE A 167 10.77 -10.46 0.03
CA ILE A 167 11.52 -11.48 -0.71
C ILE A 167 10.63 -12.67 -1.06
N LEU A 168 9.82 -13.16 -0.13
CA LEU A 168 8.84 -14.23 -0.39
C LEU A 168 7.82 -13.81 -1.46
N SER A 169 7.34 -12.56 -1.44
CA SER A 169 6.45 -12.04 -2.48
C SER A 169 7.14 -11.92 -3.85
N ILE A 170 8.42 -11.54 -3.90
CA ILE A 170 9.19 -11.54 -5.16
C ILE A 170 9.30 -12.97 -5.70
N PHE A 171 9.63 -13.94 -4.85
CA PHE A 171 9.68 -15.35 -5.23
C PHE A 171 8.32 -15.88 -5.71
N ASP A 172 7.22 -15.46 -5.08
CA ASP A 172 5.87 -15.83 -5.54
C ASP A 172 5.65 -15.41 -7.00
N ILE A 173 5.97 -14.16 -7.34
CA ILE A 173 5.81 -13.65 -8.70
C ILE A 173 6.75 -14.38 -9.67
N VAL A 174 8.01 -14.56 -9.31
CA VAL A 174 9.02 -15.24 -10.17
C VAL A 174 8.65 -16.70 -10.41
N ILE A 175 8.22 -17.44 -9.39
CA ILE A 175 7.80 -18.83 -9.53
C ILE A 175 6.57 -18.93 -10.44
N LYS A 176 5.57 -18.05 -10.26
CA LYS A 176 4.38 -18.01 -11.15
C LYS A 176 4.79 -17.85 -12.61
N VAL A 177 5.62 -16.83 -12.90
CA VAL A 177 6.09 -16.57 -14.27
C VAL A 177 6.90 -17.75 -14.81
N ALA A 178 7.82 -18.31 -14.02
CA ALA A 178 8.64 -19.44 -14.44
C ALA A 178 7.81 -20.69 -14.77
N VAL A 179 6.81 -21.02 -13.93
CA VAL A 179 5.91 -22.15 -14.17
C VAL A 179 5.05 -21.92 -15.42
N ILE A 180 4.58 -20.69 -15.64
CA ILE A 180 3.81 -20.34 -16.84
C ILE A 180 4.64 -20.52 -18.10
N ILE A 181 5.86 -19.95 -18.14
CA ILE A 181 6.75 -20.07 -19.29
C ILE A 181 7.05 -21.55 -19.55
N LEU A 182 7.36 -22.33 -18.51
CA LEU A 182 7.62 -23.76 -18.64
C LEU A 182 6.42 -24.52 -19.21
N LEU A 183 5.21 -24.23 -18.74
CA LEU A 183 4.00 -24.89 -19.21
C LEU A 183 3.65 -24.48 -20.65
N PHE A 184 3.77 -23.21 -21.01
CA PHE A 184 3.46 -22.72 -22.37
C PHE A 184 4.51 -23.13 -23.41
N SER A 185 5.77 -23.36 -23.00
CA SER A 185 6.81 -23.85 -23.92
C SER A 185 6.73 -25.36 -24.17
N ASN A 186 6.29 -26.14 -23.17
CA ASN A 186 6.23 -27.60 -23.26
C ASN A 186 4.86 -28.14 -23.71
N TYR A 187 3.79 -27.38 -23.50
CA TYR A 187 2.41 -27.75 -23.82
C TYR A 187 1.70 -26.62 -24.56
N SER A 188 0.57 -26.94 -25.20
CA SER A 188 -0.27 -25.92 -25.84
C SER A 188 -0.75 -24.90 -24.78
N PRO A 189 -0.60 -23.59 -25.00
CA PRO A 189 -1.06 -22.58 -24.06
C PRO A 189 -2.57 -22.72 -23.76
N MET A 190 -2.90 -22.84 -22.47
CA MET A 190 -4.27 -23.00 -21.97
C MET A 190 -4.44 -22.24 -20.66
N LEU A 191 -5.66 -21.81 -20.35
CA LEU A 191 -5.97 -21.03 -19.15
C LEU A 191 -5.72 -21.80 -17.85
N CYS A 192 -5.92 -23.12 -17.87
CA CYS A 192 -5.69 -23.98 -16.71
C CYS A 192 -4.24 -23.92 -16.19
N HIS A 193 -3.25 -23.72 -17.09
CA HIS A 193 -1.85 -23.58 -16.72
C HIS A 193 -1.59 -22.37 -15.82
N ILE A 194 -2.32 -21.26 -16.00
CA ILE A 194 -2.22 -20.08 -15.13
C ILE A 194 -2.77 -20.41 -13.73
N GLY A 195 -3.89 -21.14 -13.67
CA GLY A 195 -4.45 -21.66 -12.41
C GLY A 195 -3.48 -22.57 -11.67
N PHE A 196 -2.82 -23.49 -12.38
CA PHE A 196 -1.81 -24.38 -11.81
C PHE A 196 -0.56 -23.61 -11.35
N ALA A 197 -0.08 -22.65 -12.12
CA ALA A 197 1.04 -21.80 -11.72
C ALA A 197 0.76 -21.04 -10.42
N ASN A 198 -0.45 -20.48 -10.29
CA ASN A 198 -0.88 -19.82 -9.05
C ASN A 198 -0.90 -20.79 -7.86
N LEU A 199 -1.42 -21.99 -8.06
CA LEU A 199 -1.51 -23.02 -7.01
C LEU A 199 -0.12 -23.50 -6.58
N ILE A 200 0.73 -23.89 -7.53
CA ILE A 200 2.11 -24.37 -7.27
C ILE A 200 2.92 -23.31 -6.54
N ALA A 201 2.88 -22.05 -7.01
CA ALA A 201 3.59 -20.96 -6.36
C ALA A 201 3.10 -20.76 -4.91
N SER A 202 1.78 -20.75 -4.68
CA SER A 202 1.24 -20.57 -3.33
C SER A 202 1.66 -21.67 -2.35
N ILE A 203 1.75 -22.92 -2.81
CA ILE A 203 2.20 -24.07 -2.00
C ILE A 203 3.68 -23.89 -1.63
N ILE A 204 4.53 -23.57 -2.60
CA ILE A 204 5.97 -23.37 -2.36
C ILE A 204 6.20 -22.21 -1.39
N ILE A 205 5.50 -21.09 -1.60
CA ILE A 205 5.62 -19.90 -0.76
C ILE A 205 5.04 -20.13 0.64
N PHE A 206 3.97 -20.91 0.77
CA PHE A 206 3.43 -21.31 2.06
C PHE A 206 4.46 -22.11 2.88
N ILE A 207 5.09 -23.11 2.27
CA ILE A 207 6.14 -23.92 2.91
C ILE A 207 7.34 -23.05 3.30
N ALA A 208 7.80 -22.19 2.38
CA ALA A 208 8.91 -21.27 2.65
C ALA A 208 8.57 -20.28 3.79
N THR A 209 7.35 -19.76 3.83
CA THR A 209 6.89 -18.87 4.90
C THR A 209 6.89 -19.56 6.26
N ILE A 210 6.46 -20.83 6.33
CA ILE A 210 6.52 -21.62 7.57
C ILE A 210 7.97 -21.80 8.02
N TYR A 211 8.86 -22.20 7.12
CA TYR A 211 10.28 -22.42 7.44
C TYR A 211 10.95 -21.14 7.97
N ILE A 212 10.77 -20.03 7.25
CA ILE A 212 11.36 -18.74 7.64
C ILE A 212 10.74 -18.21 8.94
N SER A 213 9.42 -18.34 9.12
CA SER A 213 8.72 -17.94 10.33
C SER A 213 9.23 -18.69 11.57
N LYS A 214 9.44 -20.01 11.47
CA LYS A 214 10.04 -20.83 12.54
C LYS A 214 11.48 -20.44 12.84
N LYS A 215 12.26 -20.09 11.82
CA LYS A 215 13.66 -19.64 11.99
C LYS A 215 13.73 -18.29 12.70
N VAL A 216 12.82 -17.37 12.41
CA VAL A 216 12.76 -16.03 13.03
C VAL A 216 12.15 -16.10 14.44
N ASN A 217 11.13 -16.93 14.63
CA ASN A 217 10.47 -17.11 15.92
C ASN A 217 10.38 -18.60 16.31
N PRO A 218 11.42 -19.15 16.95
CA PRO A 218 11.46 -20.56 17.34
C PRO A 218 10.49 -20.90 18.48
N HIS A 219 9.90 -19.91 19.15
CA HIS A 219 8.98 -20.13 20.26
C HIS A 219 7.58 -20.56 19.83
N PHE A 220 7.23 -20.40 18.55
CA PHE A 220 5.92 -20.83 18.07
C PHE A 220 5.84 -22.33 17.87
N LYS A 221 4.89 -22.93 18.60
CA LYS A 221 4.53 -24.34 18.51
C LYS A 221 3.09 -24.42 18.08
N VAL A 222 2.86 -25.05 16.92
CA VAL A 222 1.53 -25.39 16.44
C VAL A 222 0.97 -26.45 17.38
N ASN A 223 -0.08 -26.10 18.12
CA ASN A 223 -0.76 -26.97 19.06
C ASN A 223 -2.23 -26.56 19.20
N LEU A 224 -3.12 -27.50 18.87
CA LEU A 224 -4.58 -27.29 18.95
C LEU A 224 -5.05 -26.99 20.37
N SER A 225 -4.37 -27.49 21.41
CA SER A 225 -4.75 -27.21 22.81
C SER A 225 -4.60 -25.73 23.20
N ASN A 226 -3.84 -24.95 22.40
CA ASN A 226 -3.68 -23.51 22.61
C ASN A 226 -4.73 -22.68 21.87
N PHE A 227 -5.66 -23.30 21.16
CA PHE A 227 -6.81 -22.62 20.58
C PHE A 227 -7.75 -22.14 21.70
N LYS A 228 -8.05 -20.84 21.72
CA LYS A 228 -8.99 -20.26 22.69
C LYS A 228 -10.07 -19.44 22.00
N ILE A 229 -11.33 -19.85 22.20
CA ILE A 229 -12.50 -19.16 21.64
C ILE A 229 -12.60 -17.71 22.15
N SER A 230 -12.18 -17.45 23.40
CA SER A 230 -12.16 -16.09 23.97
C SER A 230 -11.27 -15.15 23.14
N GLU A 231 -10.07 -15.60 22.79
CA GLU A 231 -9.12 -14.83 21.97
C GLU A 231 -9.63 -14.67 20.54
N MET A 232 -10.30 -15.69 20.00
CA MET A 232 -10.92 -15.60 18.67
C MET A 232 -11.99 -14.49 18.64
N LYS A 233 -12.82 -14.36 19.69
CA LYS A 233 -13.82 -13.30 19.81
C LYS A 233 -13.17 -11.92 19.88
N GLU A 234 -12.06 -11.77 20.60
CA GLU A 234 -11.33 -10.50 20.65
C GLU A 234 -10.75 -10.10 19.28
N ILE A 235 -10.06 -11.03 18.62
CA ILE A 235 -9.49 -10.84 17.28
C ILE A 235 -10.60 -10.48 16.29
N ALA A 236 -11.72 -11.19 16.32
CA ALA A 236 -12.88 -10.95 15.45
C ALA A 236 -13.54 -9.60 15.73
N ASN A 237 -13.69 -9.19 16.98
CA ASN A 237 -14.27 -7.88 17.31
C ASN A 237 -13.43 -6.74 16.71
N THR A 238 -12.11 -6.75 16.89
CA THR A 238 -11.22 -5.77 16.26
C THR A 238 -11.24 -5.89 14.73
N GLY A 239 -11.23 -7.11 14.20
CA GLY A 239 -11.32 -7.39 12.76
C GLY A 239 -12.59 -6.84 12.12
N ASN A 240 -13.74 -6.99 12.76
CA ASN A 240 -15.03 -6.51 12.26
C ASN A 240 -15.06 -4.99 12.09
N TRP A 241 -14.50 -4.24 13.05
CA TRP A 241 -14.39 -2.78 12.92
C TRP A 241 -13.42 -2.35 11.81
N LEU A 242 -12.36 -3.12 11.58
CA LEU A 242 -11.45 -2.92 10.44
C LEU A 242 -12.13 -3.25 9.11
N ILE A 243 -12.96 -4.29 9.04
CA ILE A 243 -13.78 -4.61 7.86
C ILE A 243 -14.75 -3.45 7.56
N ILE A 244 -15.44 -2.91 8.58
CA ILE A 244 -16.31 -1.74 8.42
C ILE A 244 -15.53 -0.53 7.88
N ASN A 245 -14.29 -0.33 8.37
CA ASN A 245 -13.41 0.71 7.84
C ASN A 245 -13.08 0.47 6.35
N GLN A 246 -12.83 -0.77 5.96
CA GLN A 246 -12.52 -1.16 4.60
C GLN A 246 -13.72 -0.98 3.66
N VAL A 247 -14.93 -1.32 4.10
CA VAL A 247 -16.18 -1.05 3.36
C VAL A 247 -16.35 0.45 3.11
N GLY A 248 -16.16 1.27 4.15
CA GLY A 248 -16.19 2.73 3.99
C GLY A 248 -15.12 3.25 3.02
N THR A 249 -13.94 2.62 3.00
CA THR A 249 -12.86 2.96 2.06
C THR A 249 -13.20 2.57 0.62
N ILE A 250 -13.89 1.44 0.39
CA ILE A 250 -14.39 1.05 -0.95
C ILE A 250 -15.41 2.08 -1.45
N LEU A 251 -16.38 2.45 -0.60
CA LEU A 251 -17.36 3.50 -0.92
C LEU A 251 -16.67 4.82 -1.28
N PHE A 252 -15.52 5.08 -0.65
CA PHE A 252 -14.72 6.25 -0.93
C PHE A 252 -14.01 6.19 -2.29
N LEU A 253 -13.39 5.05 -2.61
CA LEU A 253 -12.42 4.99 -3.71
C LEU A 253 -12.98 4.41 -5.01
N GLN A 254 -14.03 3.58 -4.94
CA GLN A 254 -14.55 2.87 -6.10
C GLN A 254 -15.87 3.43 -6.62
N MET A 255 -16.66 4.10 -5.77
CA MET A 255 -17.98 4.62 -6.19
C MET A 255 -17.86 5.74 -7.23
N ASP A 256 -16.84 6.57 -7.16
CA ASP A 256 -16.65 7.71 -8.07
C ASP A 256 -16.70 7.28 -9.54
N LEU A 257 -15.96 6.23 -9.91
CA LEU A 257 -15.92 5.74 -11.29
C LEU A 257 -17.27 5.17 -11.75
N ILE A 258 -17.99 4.49 -10.85
CA ILE A 258 -19.32 3.94 -11.13
C ILE A 258 -20.31 5.08 -11.37
N VAL A 259 -20.30 6.09 -10.50
CA VAL A 259 -21.15 7.28 -10.61
C VAL A 259 -20.87 8.02 -11.91
N VAL A 260 -19.59 8.22 -12.26
CA VAL A 260 -19.23 8.92 -13.49
C VAL A 260 -19.72 8.18 -14.73
N ASN A 261 -19.48 6.86 -14.82
CA ASN A 261 -19.95 6.05 -15.94
C ASN A 261 -21.47 6.06 -16.08
N LYS A 262 -22.19 5.99 -14.95
CA LYS A 262 -23.66 5.90 -14.95
C LYS A 262 -24.33 7.23 -15.30
N LEU A 263 -23.79 8.35 -14.80
CA LEU A 263 -24.41 9.67 -14.98
C LEU A 263 -23.94 10.41 -16.24
N PHE A 264 -22.67 10.23 -16.64
CA PHE A 264 -22.06 10.99 -17.74
C PHE A 264 -21.63 10.11 -18.93
N GLY A 265 -21.91 8.80 -18.86
CA GLY A 265 -21.63 7.86 -19.94
C GLY A 265 -20.19 7.32 -19.96
N PRO A 266 -19.92 6.36 -20.86
CA PRO A 266 -18.67 5.62 -20.89
C PRO A 266 -17.45 6.44 -21.31
N VAL A 267 -17.63 7.48 -22.14
CA VAL A 267 -16.53 8.36 -22.57
C VAL A 267 -15.97 9.13 -21.37
N ALA A 268 -16.84 9.79 -20.59
CA ALA A 268 -16.46 10.48 -19.36
C ALA A 268 -15.87 9.50 -18.32
N GLY A 269 -16.43 8.29 -18.23
CA GLY A 269 -15.88 7.22 -17.39
C GLY A 269 -14.47 6.81 -17.78
N GLY A 270 -14.17 6.70 -19.07
CA GLY A 270 -12.83 6.40 -19.60
C GLY A 270 -11.82 7.50 -19.29
N GLU A 271 -12.18 8.77 -19.54
CA GLU A 271 -11.38 9.93 -19.15
C GLU A 271 -11.06 9.91 -17.65
N TYR A 272 -12.08 9.76 -16.80
CA TYR A 272 -11.92 9.72 -15.35
C TYR A 272 -11.04 8.54 -14.88
N ALA A 273 -11.25 7.35 -15.43
CA ALA A 273 -10.49 6.15 -15.10
C ALA A 273 -8.99 6.30 -15.43
N ALA A 274 -8.66 6.95 -16.55
CA ALA A 274 -7.29 7.20 -16.94
C ALA A 274 -6.56 8.02 -15.87
N LEU A 275 -7.18 9.12 -15.40
CA LEU A 275 -6.61 9.97 -14.35
C LEU A 275 -6.56 9.30 -12.97
N LEU A 276 -7.53 8.44 -12.62
CA LEU A 276 -7.51 7.66 -11.38
C LEU A 276 -6.29 6.73 -11.27
N THR A 277 -5.64 6.38 -12.38
CA THR A 277 -4.41 5.58 -12.39
C THR A 277 -3.31 6.24 -11.57
N TRP A 278 -3.13 7.56 -11.73
CA TRP A 278 -2.14 8.32 -10.95
C TRP A 278 -2.46 8.33 -9.46
N SER A 279 -3.74 8.50 -9.10
CA SER A 279 -4.19 8.44 -7.70
C SER A 279 -3.90 7.08 -7.06
N ARG A 280 -4.14 5.98 -7.80
CA ARG A 280 -3.83 4.62 -7.35
C ARG A 280 -2.33 4.42 -7.14
N LEU A 281 -1.48 4.87 -8.07
CA LEU A 281 -0.02 4.77 -7.96
C LEU A 281 0.50 5.52 -6.72
N LEU A 282 0.05 6.75 -6.50
CA LEU A 282 0.43 7.54 -5.33
C LEU A 282 0.01 6.89 -4.01
N ARG A 283 -1.20 6.32 -3.95
CA ARG A 283 -1.71 5.60 -2.77
C ARG A 283 -0.89 4.35 -2.49
N THR A 284 -0.53 3.58 -3.51
CA THR A 284 0.34 2.40 -3.37
C THR A 284 1.71 2.81 -2.83
N LEU A 285 2.32 3.86 -3.39
CA LEU A 285 3.61 4.37 -2.90
C LEU A 285 3.53 4.82 -1.43
N ALA A 286 2.47 5.54 -1.05
CA ALA A 286 2.25 5.96 0.33
C ALA A 286 2.03 4.76 1.27
N GLY A 287 1.28 3.74 0.82
CA GLY A 287 1.08 2.50 1.57
C GLY A 287 2.39 1.76 1.84
N VAL A 288 3.28 1.69 0.84
CA VAL A 288 4.61 1.09 0.96
C VAL A 288 5.45 1.80 2.02
N LEU A 289 5.49 3.13 2.01
CA LEU A 289 6.24 3.92 2.98
C LEU A 289 5.65 3.82 4.40
N SER A 290 4.32 3.93 4.51
CA SER A 290 3.62 3.87 5.79
C SER A 290 3.65 2.48 6.43
N GLY A 291 3.63 1.41 5.62
CA GLY A 291 3.58 0.02 6.09
C GLY A 291 4.76 -0.36 6.97
N VAL A 292 5.94 0.21 6.70
CA VAL A 292 7.17 -0.04 7.45
C VAL A 292 7.13 0.53 8.88
N LEU A 293 6.26 1.52 9.13
CA LEU A 293 6.17 2.20 10.42
C LEU A 293 5.24 1.50 11.41
N THR A 294 4.26 0.74 10.92
CA THR A 294 3.26 0.06 11.75
C THR A 294 3.87 -0.88 12.82
N PRO A 295 4.81 -1.80 12.50
CA PRO A 295 5.39 -2.68 13.52
C PRO A 295 6.21 -1.91 14.57
N ILE A 296 6.80 -0.77 14.20
CA ILE A 296 7.54 0.12 15.11
C ILE A 296 6.60 0.77 16.11
N ILE A 297 5.49 1.32 15.63
CA ILE A 297 4.45 1.94 16.46
C ILE A 297 3.86 0.91 17.45
N LEU A 298 3.58 -0.31 16.98
CA LEU A 298 3.13 -1.40 17.83
C LEU A 298 4.17 -1.77 18.91
N THR A 299 5.45 -1.76 18.56
CA THR A 299 6.55 -2.04 19.50
C THR A 299 6.66 -0.97 20.59
N TYR A 300 6.59 0.31 20.24
CA TYR A 300 6.61 1.39 21.24
C TYR A 300 5.38 1.34 22.16
N TYR A 301 4.21 1.06 21.59
CA TYR A 301 2.98 0.86 22.36
C TYR A 301 3.11 -0.32 23.34
N ALA A 302 3.61 -1.47 22.87
CA ALA A 302 3.79 -2.66 23.71
C ALA A 302 4.70 -2.41 24.91
N LYS A 303 5.71 -1.55 24.73
CA LYS A 303 6.70 -1.13 25.74
C LYS A 303 6.28 0.11 26.55
N ASN A 304 5.06 0.61 26.37
CA ASN A 304 4.54 1.83 27.01
C ASN A 304 5.41 3.08 26.77
N GLN A 305 6.15 3.15 25.65
CA GLN A 305 7.00 4.29 25.30
C GLN A 305 6.23 5.32 24.45
N PHE A 306 5.21 5.94 25.04
CA PHE A 306 4.30 6.83 24.33
C PHE A 306 4.98 8.09 23.76
N ASP A 307 5.98 8.65 24.44
CA ASP A 307 6.71 9.82 23.93
C ASP A 307 7.50 9.49 22.66
N ASN A 308 8.15 8.33 22.62
CA ASN A 308 8.83 7.83 21.44
C ASN A 308 7.84 7.56 20.30
N MET A 309 6.66 7.01 20.63
CA MET A 309 5.58 6.79 19.67
C MET A 309 5.06 8.10 19.07
N ILE A 310 4.86 9.15 19.89
CA ILE A 310 4.44 10.48 19.42
C ILE A 310 5.52 11.10 18.52
N SER A 311 6.78 11.06 18.96
CA SER A 311 7.92 11.63 18.23
C SER A 311 8.13 10.97 16.86
N ILE A 312 8.11 9.63 16.81
CA ILE A 312 8.27 8.90 15.54
C ILE A 312 7.08 9.12 14.61
N SER A 313 5.84 9.16 15.15
CA SER A 313 4.65 9.41 14.33
C SER A 313 4.62 10.84 13.78
N LYS A 314 5.06 11.84 14.55
CA LYS A 314 5.20 13.22 14.08
C LYS A 314 6.20 13.31 12.93
N SER A 315 7.37 12.70 13.11
CA SER A 315 8.43 12.65 12.09
C SER A 315 7.97 11.89 10.84
N ALA A 316 7.21 10.81 11.03
CA ALA A 316 6.65 10.03 9.94
C ALA A 316 5.64 10.82 9.10
N VAL A 317 4.72 11.56 9.72
CA VAL A 317 3.77 12.42 8.98
C VAL A 317 4.52 13.46 8.14
N LYS A 318 5.55 14.09 8.72
CA LYS A 318 6.39 15.06 8.01
C LYS A 318 7.13 14.43 6.83
N PHE A 319 7.76 13.28 7.06
CA PHE A 319 8.50 12.53 6.04
C PHE A 319 7.58 12.06 4.91
N MET A 320 6.40 11.54 5.23
CA MET A 320 5.38 11.18 4.24
C MET A 320 4.96 12.39 3.42
N GLY A 321 4.76 13.55 4.05
CA GLY A 321 4.46 14.79 3.37
C GLY A 321 5.55 15.18 2.37
N PHE A 322 6.82 15.18 2.79
CA PHE A 322 7.92 15.47 1.86
C PHE A 322 8.07 14.43 0.75
N ALA A 323 7.90 13.14 1.06
CA ALA A 323 8.01 12.07 0.08
C ALA A 323 6.90 12.13 -0.97
N MET A 324 5.68 12.50 -0.58
CA MET A 324 4.54 12.62 -1.50
C MET A 324 4.50 13.97 -2.22
N ALA A 325 5.10 15.01 -1.65
CA ALA A 325 5.10 16.33 -2.26
C ALA A 325 5.74 16.37 -3.64
N LEU A 326 6.83 15.63 -3.84
CA LEU A 326 7.52 15.53 -5.13
C LEU A 326 6.64 14.92 -6.24
N PRO A 327 6.17 13.66 -6.14
CA PRO A 327 5.39 13.07 -7.21
C PRO A 327 4.05 13.78 -7.42
N ILE A 328 3.38 14.25 -6.37
CA ILE A 328 2.12 15.02 -6.51
C ILE A 328 2.40 16.38 -7.17
N GLY A 329 3.45 17.07 -6.74
CA GLY A 329 3.84 18.37 -7.30
C GLY A 329 4.21 18.29 -8.77
N CYS A 330 4.99 17.27 -9.18
CA CYS A 330 5.31 17.03 -10.59
C CYS A 330 4.07 16.67 -11.42
N LEU A 331 3.21 15.78 -10.91
CA LEU A 331 1.99 15.36 -11.60
C LEU A 331 1.00 16.52 -11.81
N CYS A 332 0.83 17.39 -10.82
CA CYS A 332 0.00 18.58 -10.95
C CYS A 332 0.68 19.66 -11.81
N GLY A 333 1.95 19.98 -11.54
CA GLY A 333 2.69 21.04 -12.23
C GLY A 333 2.85 20.79 -13.73
N PHE A 334 3.15 19.54 -14.12
CA PHE A 334 3.27 19.13 -15.53
C PHE A 334 2.00 18.45 -16.06
N ALA A 335 0.84 18.57 -15.39
CA ALA A 335 -0.40 17.92 -15.82
C ALA A 335 -0.71 18.04 -17.33
N PRO A 336 -0.67 19.23 -17.96
CA PRO A 336 -0.96 19.35 -19.39
C PRO A 336 0.05 18.60 -20.26
N ASN A 337 1.34 18.68 -19.94
CA ASN A 337 2.41 18.00 -20.68
C ASN A 337 2.35 16.48 -20.49
N ILE A 338 2.05 16.02 -19.28
CA ILE A 338 1.92 14.60 -18.97
C ILE A 338 0.73 14.03 -19.75
N LEU A 339 -0.43 14.69 -19.70
CA LEU A 339 -1.63 14.22 -20.40
C LEU A 339 -1.46 14.25 -21.92
N SER A 340 -0.85 15.31 -22.47
CA SER A 340 -0.62 15.44 -23.90
C SER A 340 0.34 14.40 -24.46
N LEU A 341 1.44 14.13 -23.74
CA LEU A 341 2.46 13.16 -24.17
C LEU A 341 2.06 11.71 -23.89
N TRP A 342 1.26 11.47 -22.86
CA TRP A 342 0.88 10.10 -22.47
C TRP A 342 -0.34 9.58 -23.22
N ILE A 343 -1.40 10.38 -23.32
CA ILE A 343 -2.68 9.96 -23.93
C ILE A 343 -2.86 10.63 -25.29
N GLY A 344 -2.60 11.93 -25.36
CA GLY A 344 -2.70 12.71 -26.57
C GLY A 344 -3.04 14.17 -26.30
N PRO A 345 -2.73 15.11 -27.23
CA PRO A 345 -2.87 16.55 -27.02
C PRO A 345 -4.28 16.98 -26.56
N GLU A 346 -5.33 16.31 -27.05
CA GLU A 346 -6.73 16.62 -26.72
C GLU A 346 -7.06 16.41 -25.23
N PHE A 347 -6.30 15.57 -24.53
CA PHE A 347 -6.49 15.27 -23.11
C PHE A 347 -5.83 16.31 -22.19
N ALA A 348 -5.02 17.23 -22.72
CA ALA A 348 -4.45 18.33 -21.93
C ALA A 348 -5.54 19.18 -21.24
N LYS A 349 -6.75 19.25 -21.83
CA LYS A 349 -7.92 19.91 -21.23
C LYS A 349 -8.36 19.31 -19.89
N LEU A 350 -8.00 18.06 -19.60
CA LEU A 350 -8.32 17.36 -18.34
C LEU A 350 -7.35 17.70 -17.21
N SER A 351 -6.37 18.59 -17.44
CA SER A 351 -5.44 19.04 -16.40
C SER A 351 -6.15 19.50 -15.11
N PRO A 352 -7.23 20.31 -15.15
CA PRO A 352 -7.90 20.71 -13.91
C PRO A 352 -8.53 19.53 -13.16
N LEU A 353 -9.01 18.51 -13.86
CA LEU A 353 -9.51 17.28 -13.24
C LEU A 353 -8.38 16.54 -12.50
N MET A 354 -7.20 16.46 -13.13
CA MET A 354 -6.00 15.87 -12.52
C MET A 354 -5.64 16.59 -11.22
N TRP A 355 -5.70 17.92 -11.22
CA TRP A 355 -5.45 18.72 -10.02
C TRP A 355 -6.44 18.41 -8.89
N ILE A 356 -7.74 18.34 -9.19
CA ILE A 356 -8.77 18.06 -8.19
C ILE A 356 -8.55 16.66 -7.58
N LEU A 357 -8.23 15.66 -8.40
CA LEU A 357 -8.03 14.27 -7.97
C LEU A 357 -6.74 14.05 -7.17
N LEU A 358 -5.69 14.82 -7.44
CA LEU A 358 -4.35 14.56 -6.90
C LEU A 358 -3.91 15.53 -5.81
N SER A 359 -4.25 16.83 -5.92
CA SER A 359 -3.72 17.86 -5.00
C SER A 359 -4.03 17.56 -3.54
N HIS A 360 -5.27 17.13 -3.24
CA HIS A 360 -5.67 16.80 -1.88
C HIS A 360 -4.88 15.62 -1.28
N LEU A 361 -4.26 14.77 -2.12
CA LEU A 361 -3.55 13.58 -1.65
C LEU A 361 -2.34 13.95 -0.80
N ILE A 362 -1.79 15.17 -0.94
CA ILE A 362 -0.69 15.63 -0.11
C ILE A 362 -1.04 15.57 1.37
N ILE A 363 -2.25 16.01 1.74
CA ILE A 363 -2.71 15.97 3.13
C ILE A 363 -3.12 14.54 3.50
N ASN A 364 -3.92 13.92 2.63
CA ASN A 364 -4.54 12.63 2.90
C ASN A 364 -3.54 11.48 3.07
N LEU A 365 -2.45 11.48 2.29
CA LEU A 365 -1.43 10.44 2.35
C LEU A 365 -0.39 10.69 3.45
N SER A 366 -0.19 11.94 3.85
CA SER A 366 0.75 12.30 4.93
C SER A 366 0.35 11.69 6.28
N VAL A 367 -0.95 11.53 6.54
CA VAL A 367 -1.46 11.10 7.85
C VAL A 367 -1.65 9.59 7.99
N LEU A 368 -1.37 8.79 6.96
CA LEU A 368 -1.51 7.32 7.01
C LEU A 368 -0.83 6.66 8.22
N PRO A 369 0.37 7.09 8.67
CA PRO A 369 1.02 6.50 9.85
C PRO A 369 0.21 6.65 11.15
N LEU A 370 -0.71 7.62 11.24
CA LEU A 370 -1.56 7.80 12.42
C LEU A 370 -2.61 6.69 12.56
N PHE A 371 -2.97 6.02 11.47
CA PHE A 371 -3.92 4.89 11.53
C PHE A 371 -3.35 3.73 12.36
N SER A 372 -2.04 3.51 12.29
CA SER A 372 -1.34 2.48 13.08
C SER A 372 -1.43 2.73 14.59
N ILE A 373 -1.60 3.99 15.03
CA ILE A 373 -1.85 4.34 16.44
C ILE A 373 -3.25 3.91 16.88
N ASN A 374 -4.26 4.11 16.03
CA ASN A 374 -5.62 3.69 16.33
C ASN A 374 -5.70 2.17 16.45
N ILE A 375 -4.96 1.45 15.59
CA ILE A 375 -4.82 -0.01 15.66
C ILE A 375 -4.10 -0.42 16.95
N SER A 376 -2.94 0.17 17.27
CA SER A 376 -2.16 -0.25 18.46
C SER A 376 -2.99 -0.11 19.76
N LEU A 377 -3.70 1.00 19.90
CA LEU A 377 -4.60 1.28 21.03
C LEU A 377 -5.91 0.47 21.03
N ASN A 378 -6.18 -0.33 20.01
CA ASN A 378 -7.46 -1.02 19.78
C ASN A 378 -8.68 -0.08 19.75
N LYS A 379 -8.51 1.12 19.19
CA LYS A 379 -9.56 2.14 19.12
C LYS A 379 -10.02 2.36 17.68
N VAL A 380 -10.32 1.25 16.99
CA VAL A 380 -10.67 1.19 15.57
C VAL A 380 -12.17 1.35 15.26
N ARG A 381 -13.05 1.18 16.25
CA ARG A 381 -14.51 1.32 16.09
C ARG A 381 -14.94 2.68 15.55
N ILE A 382 -14.51 3.76 16.21
CA ILE A 382 -14.89 5.13 15.82
C ILE A 382 -14.31 5.47 14.43
N PRO A 383 -13.02 5.23 14.13
CA PRO A 383 -12.49 5.39 12.77
C PRO A 383 -13.23 4.57 11.71
N GLY A 384 -13.65 3.35 12.03
CA GLY A 384 -14.46 2.50 11.17
C GLY A 384 -15.79 3.16 10.79
N LEU A 385 -16.57 3.55 11.80
CA LEU A 385 -17.85 4.23 11.60
C LEU A 385 -17.71 5.56 10.85
N VAL A 386 -16.74 6.41 11.23
CA VAL A 386 -16.51 7.68 10.55
C VAL A 386 -16.11 7.46 9.09
N THR A 387 -15.30 6.44 8.80
CA THR A 387 -14.94 6.11 7.41
C THR A 387 -16.14 5.64 6.59
N LEU A 388 -17.03 4.85 7.19
CA LEU A 388 -18.27 4.42 6.55
C LEU A 388 -19.18 5.61 6.25
N PHE A 389 -19.47 6.46 7.24
CA PHE A 389 -20.32 7.64 7.05
C PHE A 389 -19.72 8.65 6.07
N MET A 390 -18.40 8.86 6.10
CA MET A 390 -17.73 9.73 5.14
C MET A 390 -17.77 9.13 3.72
N GLY A 391 -17.73 7.80 3.57
CA GLY A 391 -17.92 7.13 2.28
C GLY A 391 -19.34 7.27 1.74
N VAL A 392 -20.36 7.14 2.60
CA VAL A 392 -21.76 7.40 2.22
C VAL A 392 -21.94 8.88 1.85
N GLY A 393 -21.37 9.80 2.62
CA GLY A 393 -21.40 11.23 2.32
C GLY A 393 -20.69 11.56 1.01
N ASN A 394 -19.58 10.88 0.68
CA ASN A 394 -18.92 11.00 -0.63
C ASN A 394 -19.87 10.62 -1.76
N PHE A 395 -20.52 9.46 -1.64
CA PHE A 395 -21.50 9.02 -2.65
C PHE A 395 -22.64 10.04 -2.83
N LEU A 396 -23.21 10.54 -1.73
CA LEU A 396 -24.28 11.54 -1.81
C LEU A 396 -23.81 12.85 -2.45
N LEU A 397 -22.64 13.37 -2.07
CA LEU A 397 -22.08 14.58 -2.66
C LEU A 397 -21.70 14.38 -4.13
N ALA A 398 -21.24 13.18 -4.52
CA ALA A 398 -20.95 12.85 -5.91
C ALA A 398 -22.20 12.88 -6.80
N LEU A 399 -23.39 12.67 -6.24
CA LEU A 399 -24.66 12.86 -6.95
C LEU A 399 -25.13 14.33 -6.90
N MET A 400 -25.01 14.98 -5.73
CA MET A 400 -25.54 16.32 -5.50
C MET A 400 -24.73 17.42 -6.20
N ILE A 401 -23.40 17.41 -6.11
CA ILE A 401 -22.56 18.49 -6.63
C ILE A 401 -22.77 18.64 -8.15
N PRO A 402 -22.65 17.58 -8.97
CA PRO A 402 -22.90 17.71 -10.40
C PRO A 402 -24.32 18.18 -10.73
N TYR A 403 -25.32 17.69 -9.97
CA TYR A 403 -26.72 18.04 -10.17
C TYR A 403 -27.01 19.53 -9.91
N PHE A 404 -26.47 20.10 -8.81
CA PHE A 404 -26.75 21.48 -8.44
C PHE A 404 -25.83 22.52 -9.10
N THR A 405 -24.59 22.16 -9.39
CA THR A 405 -23.58 23.13 -9.89
C THR A 405 -23.36 23.06 -11.38
N GLY A 406 -23.83 22.00 -12.06
CA GLY A 406 -23.56 21.77 -13.48
C GLY A 406 -22.10 21.45 -13.81
N LEU A 407 -21.23 21.22 -12.81
CA LEU A 407 -19.80 20.93 -13.01
C LEU A 407 -19.53 19.55 -13.66
N GLY A 408 -20.56 18.79 -14.02
CA GLY A 408 -20.42 17.45 -14.59
C GLY A 408 -19.61 16.51 -13.69
N TYR A 409 -18.79 15.64 -14.30
CA TYR A 409 -17.98 14.68 -13.55
C TYR A 409 -16.86 15.32 -12.71
N TYR A 410 -16.54 16.61 -12.88
CA TYR A 410 -15.63 17.33 -11.98
C TYR A 410 -16.24 17.45 -10.58
N GLY A 411 -17.57 17.59 -10.50
CA GLY A 411 -18.28 17.61 -9.22
C GLY A 411 -18.11 16.32 -8.42
N VAL A 412 -17.98 15.17 -9.11
CA VAL A 412 -17.69 13.87 -8.47
C VAL A 412 -16.28 13.88 -7.86
N ALA A 413 -15.28 14.36 -8.59
CA ALA A 413 -13.92 14.48 -8.07
C ALA A 413 -13.83 15.43 -6.85
N ILE A 414 -14.59 16.54 -6.89
CA ILE A 414 -14.66 17.51 -5.78
C ILE A 414 -15.31 16.88 -4.53
N ALA A 415 -16.35 16.06 -4.69
CA ALA A 415 -16.96 15.34 -3.59
C ALA A 415 -15.93 14.46 -2.85
N GLY A 416 -15.14 13.68 -3.60
CA GLY A 416 -14.05 12.86 -3.07
C GLY A 416 -13.00 13.69 -2.37
N ALA A 417 -12.61 14.82 -2.96
CA ALA A 417 -11.66 15.75 -2.39
C ALA A 417 -12.11 16.27 -1.02
N ILE A 418 -13.35 16.76 -0.94
CA ILE A 418 -13.91 17.34 0.28
C ILE A 418 -13.99 16.28 1.37
N MET A 419 -14.63 15.14 1.08
CA MET A 419 -14.91 14.14 2.12
C MET A 419 -13.65 13.46 2.65
N LEU A 420 -12.64 13.23 1.80
CA LEU A 420 -11.41 12.57 2.22
C LEU A 420 -10.59 13.52 3.08
N THR A 421 -10.47 14.76 2.61
CA THR A 421 -9.70 15.81 3.27
C THR A 421 -10.35 16.18 4.59
N MET A 422 -11.69 16.21 4.68
CA MET A 422 -12.39 16.43 5.94
C MET A 422 -12.05 15.33 6.96
N LYS A 423 -12.11 14.06 6.55
CA LYS A 423 -11.74 12.92 7.40
C LYS A 423 -10.28 12.98 7.86
N ASN A 424 -9.34 13.20 6.94
CA ASN A 424 -7.92 13.00 7.21
C ASN A 424 -7.18 14.26 7.70
N SER A 425 -7.68 15.47 7.41
CA SER A 425 -7.08 16.72 7.90
C SER A 425 -7.57 17.06 9.31
N PHE A 426 -8.84 16.77 9.59
CA PHE A 426 -9.48 17.15 10.86
C PHE A 426 -9.66 15.94 11.77
N PHE A 427 -10.50 14.98 11.37
CA PHE A 427 -10.90 13.90 12.28
C PHE A 427 -9.73 13.03 12.72
N LEU A 428 -8.89 12.55 11.78
CA LEU A 428 -7.81 11.62 12.13
C LEU A 428 -6.75 12.24 13.06
N PRO A 429 -6.13 13.41 12.75
CA PRO A 429 -5.20 14.07 13.65
C PRO A 429 -5.81 14.41 15.02
N TRP A 430 -7.03 14.95 15.04
CA TRP A 430 -7.73 15.29 16.28
C TRP A 430 -8.00 14.07 17.15
N TYR A 431 -8.54 13.00 16.55
CA TYR A 431 -8.88 11.77 17.25
C TYR A 431 -7.62 11.10 17.82
N THR A 432 -6.54 11.03 17.02
CA THR A 432 -5.26 10.47 17.46
C THR A 432 -4.64 11.32 18.59
N SER A 433 -4.66 12.65 18.49
CA SER A 433 -4.21 13.52 19.59
C SER A 433 -5.03 13.32 20.87
N ARG A 434 -6.35 13.16 20.75
CA ARG A 434 -7.24 12.89 21.90
C ARG A 434 -6.93 11.54 22.55
N LEU A 435 -6.69 10.50 21.75
CA LEU A 435 -6.33 9.18 22.25
C LEU A 435 -5.00 9.18 23.00
N LEU A 436 -4.02 9.95 22.51
CA LEU A 436 -2.69 10.10 23.14
C LEU A 436 -2.66 11.15 24.25
N LYS A 437 -3.77 11.85 24.50
CA LYS A 437 -3.89 12.95 25.49
C LYS A 437 -2.87 14.08 25.27
N ILE A 438 -2.63 14.43 24.01
CA ILE A 438 -1.72 15.52 23.61
C ILE A 438 -2.49 16.66 22.93
N HIS A 439 -1.79 17.77 22.65
CA HIS A 439 -2.39 18.92 22.00
C HIS A 439 -2.96 18.57 20.60
N LYS A 440 -4.12 19.15 20.26
CA LYS A 440 -4.85 18.87 19.02
C LYS A 440 -4.09 19.24 17.74
N TYR A 441 -3.15 20.18 17.81
CA TYR A 441 -2.37 20.63 16.65
C TYR A 441 -1.03 19.91 16.46
N THR A 442 -0.66 18.96 17.34
CA THR A 442 0.66 18.30 17.29
C THR A 442 0.98 17.65 15.94
N PHE A 443 -0.03 17.04 15.31
CA PHE A 443 0.11 16.39 14.01
C PHE A 443 -0.29 17.28 12.81
N ILE A 444 -0.84 18.48 13.06
CA ILE A 444 -1.22 19.42 11.99
C ILE A 444 0.02 20.17 11.47
N THR A 445 0.93 20.58 12.34
CA THR A 445 2.16 21.28 11.92
C THR A 445 3.00 20.47 10.91
N PRO A 446 3.25 19.15 11.11
CA PRO A 446 3.91 18.32 10.11
C PRO A 446 3.22 18.23 8.73
N ILE A 447 1.88 18.26 8.70
CA ILE A 447 1.11 18.21 7.45
C ILE A 447 1.37 19.47 6.61
N LEU A 448 1.44 20.63 7.27
CA LEU A 448 1.71 21.90 6.60
C LEU A 448 3.07 21.91 5.89
N CYS A 449 4.09 21.24 6.45
CA CYS A 449 5.39 21.14 5.79
C CYS A 449 5.31 20.46 4.41
N GLY A 450 4.57 19.36 4.30
CA GLY A 450 4.36 18.67 3.03
C GLY A 450 3.55 19.52 2.04
N PHE A 451 2.49 20.18 2.52
CA PHE A 451 1.68 21.07 1.71
C PHE A 451 2.47 22.25 1.14
N ILE A 452 3.28 22.93 1.97
CA ILE A 452 4.16 24.03 1.53
C ILE A 452 5.18 23.51 0.51
N ALA A 453 5.77 22.35 0.75
CA ALA A 453 6.73 21.74 -0.18
C ALA A 453 6.09 21.49 -1.56
N THR A 454 4.86 20.95 -1.62
CA THR A 454 4.15 20.76 -2.89
C THR A 454 3.84 22.08 -3.58
N LEU A 455 3.37 23.09 -2.84
CA LEU A 455 3.10 24.41 -3.41
C LEU A 455 4.35 25.01 -4.05
N VAL A 456 5.49 24.93 -3.35
CA VAL A 456 6.78 25.43 -3.89
C VAL A 456 7.15 24.69 -5.17
N ILE A 457 7.03 23.36 -5.22
CA ILE A 457 7.31 22.58 -6.44
C ILE A 457 6.40 23.01 -7.59
N VAL A 458 5.10 23.13 -7.33
CA VAL A 458 4.11 23.51 -8.35
C VAL A 458 4.39 24.92 -8.87
N ILE A 459 4.72 25.87 -8.00
CA ILE A 459 5.09 27.23 -8.40
C ILE A 459 6.35 27.23 -9.26
N ILE A 460 7.39 26.48 -8.86
CA ILE A 460 8.62 26.35 -9.65
C ILE A 460 8.31 25.79 -11.04
N ILE A 461 7.50 24.73 -11.13
CA ILE A 461 7.14 24.13 -12.42
C ILE A 461 6.32 25.11 -13.27
N TYR A 462 5.38 25.84 -12.67
CA TYR A 462 4.60 26.85 -13.38
C TYR A 462 5.51 27.94 -13.98
N ILE A 463 6.51 28.40 -13.22
CA ILE A 463 7.52 29.36 -13.71
C ILE A 463 8.34 28.72 -14.83
N LEU A 464 8.79 27.47 -14.67
CA LEU A 464 9.58 26.75 -15.68
C LEU A 464 8.82 26.57 -17.00
N ASN A 465 7.52 26.28 -16.94
CA ASN A 465 6.66 26.16 -18.13
C ASN A 465 6.54 27.45 -18.94
N TYR A 466 6.85 28.62 -18.37
CA TYR A 466 6.92 29.87 -19.11
C TYR A 466 8.19 30.00 -19.96
N PHE A 467 9.28 29.34 -19.54
CA PHE A 467 10.59 29.44 -20.19
C PHE A 467 10.94 28.23 -21.05
N ILE A 468 10.25 27.10 -20.84
CA ILE A 468 10.62 25.81 -21.39
C ILE A 468 9.42 25.16 -22.05
N ASP A 469 9.58 24.83 -23.33
CA ASP A 469 8.63 23.99 -24.04
C ASP A 469 8.99 22.50 -23.90
N ILE A 470 8.03 21.72 -23.40
CA ILE A 470 8.19 20.27 -23.20
C ILE A 470 7.43 19.54 -24.31
N TYR A 471 8.16 19.16 -25.36
CA TYR A 471 7.62 18.44 -26.53
C TYR A 471 7.85 16.92 -26.49
N THR A 472 8.76 16.43 -25.63
CA THR A 472 9.15 15.01 -25.62
C THR A 472 9.11 14.41 -24.21
N PRO A 473 8.84 13.10 -24.09
CA PRO A 473 8.92 12.39 -22.80
C PRO A 473 10.32 12.49 -22.17
N ILE A 474 11.38 12.59 -22.97
CA ILE A 474 12.76 12.74 -22.50
C ILE A 474 12.95 14.08 -21.78
N HIS A 475 12.42 15.17 -22.34
CA HIS A 475 12.46 16.48 -21.66
C HIS A 475 11.72 16.42 -20.33
N LEU A 476 10.53 15.83 -20.30
CA LEU A 476 9.74 15.67 -19.08
C LEU A 476 10.51 14.88 -18.00
N ILE A 477 11.13 13.77 -18.37
CA ILE A 477 11.94 12.94 -17.45
C ILE A 477 13.15 13.73 -16.95
N PHE A 478 13.84 14.46 -17.83
CA PHE A 478 14.99 15.29 -17.47
C PHE A 478 14.63 16.37 -16.45
N TYR A 479 13.57 17.16 -16.70
CA TYR A 479 13.14 18.21 -15.78
C TYR A 479 12.60 17.66 -14.47
N CYS A 480 11.83 16.57 -14.50
CA CYS A 480 11.40 15.89 -13.28
C CYS A 480 12.61 15.35 -12.48
N GLY A 481 13.63 14.81 -13.15
CA GLY A 481 14.85 14.34 -12.52
C GLY A 481 15.66 15.46 -11.87
N LEU A 482 15.86 16.56 -12.59
CA LEU A 482 16.56 17.75 -12.08
C LEU A 482 15.83 18.34 -10.87
N LEU A 483 14.51 18.52 -10.97
CA LEU A 483 13.68 19.03 -9.87
C LEU A 483 13.70 18.09 -8.66
N SER A 484 13.73 16.77 -8.89
CA SER A 484 13.87 15.78 -7.83
C SER A 484 15.19 15.93 -7.08
N ILE A 485 16.31 16.13 -7.78
CA ILE A 485 17.63 16.33 -7.16
C ILE A 485 17.65 17.60 -6.31
N ILE A 486 17.20 18.72 -6.87
CA ILE A 486 17.13 20.01 -6.16
C ILE A 486 16.22 19.89 -4.94
N TYR A 487 15.05 19.27 -5.11
CA TYR A 487 14.09 19.08 -4.04
C TYR A 487 14.65 18.23 -2.89
N ILE A 488 15.31 17.11 -3.20
CA ILE A 488 15.93 16.25 -2.18
C ILE A 488 17.00 17.03 -1.42
N LEU A 489 17.82 17.84 -2.09
CA LEU A 489 18.83 18.69 -1.45
C LEU A 489 18.18 19.74 -0.53
N VAL A 490 17.13 20.41 -0.98
CA VAL A 490 16.40 21.42 -0.17
C VAL A 490 15.73 20.79 1.05
N VAL A 491 15.05 19.66 0.89
CA VAL A 491 14.45 18.91 2.00
C VAL A 491 15.51 18.45 2.99
N TRP A 492 16.67 18.00 2.49
CA TRP A 492 17.79 17.60 3.34
C TRP A 492 18.37 18.77 4.13
N LEU A 493 18.58 19.93 3.51
CA LEU A 493 19.26 21.08 4.12
C LEU A 493 18.35 21.96 4.97
N ILE A 494 17.07 22.08 4.62
CA ILE A 494 16.14 23.03 5.25
C ILE A 494 14.94 22.28 5.87
N GLY A 495 14.39 21.29 5.16
CA GLY A 495 13.16 20.62 5.56
C GLY A 495 13.30 19.71 6.80
N LEU A 496 14.43 19.02 6.93
CA LEU A 496 14.66 18.05 8.01
C LEU A 496 15.46 18.65 9.17
N SER A 497 14.98 18.44 10.39
CA SER A 497 15.68 18.78 11.63
C SER A 497 16.94 17.91 11.82
N GLN A 498 17.87 18.33 12.66
CA GLN A 498 19.10 17.58 12.92
C GLN A 498 18.81 16.17 13.47
N ILE A 499 17.77 16.02 14.29
CA ILE A 499 17.30 14.72 14.82
C ILE A 499 16.74 13.87 13.68
N GLU A 500 15.89 14.43 12.82
CA GLU A 500 15.34 13.70 11.66
C GLU A 500 16.43 13.28 10.67
N ARG A 501 17.44 14.12 10.44
CA ARG A 501 18.62 13.76 9.63
C ARG A 501 19.43 12.65 10.28
N GLN A 502 19.60 12.67 11.60
CA GLN A 502 20.28 11.57 12.30
C GLN A 502 19.47 10.27 12.22
N ILE A 503 18.14 10.36 12.32
CA ILE A 503 17.23 9.23 12.11
C ILE A 503 17.42 8.68 10.68
N ILE A 504 17.38 9.53 9.65
CA ILE A 504 17.59 9.11 8.25
C ILE A 504 19.01 8.57 8.01
N ASN A 505 20.04 9.23 8.54
CA ASN A 505 21.44 8.79 8.46
C ASN A 505 21.72 7.50 9.25
N SER A 506 20.85 7.16 10.20
CA SER A 506 20.88 5.86 10.88
C SER A 506 20.23 4.76 10.03
N PHE A 507 19.45 5.12 9.01
CA PHE A 507 18.86 4.21 8.03
C PHE A 507 19.78 3.97 6.83
N ILE A 508 20.71 4.85 6.48
CA ILE A 508 21.63 4.57 5.36
C ILE A 508 22.57 3.41 5.76
N PRO A 509 22.65 2.32 4.97
CA PRO A 509 23.53 1.19 5.24
C PRO A 509 24.98 1.65 5.45
N VAL A 510 25.67 1.05 6.43
CA VAL A 510 27.07 1.41 6.76
C VAL A 510 28.01 1.24 5.56
N THR A 511 27.74 0.29 4.66
CA THR A 511 28.47 0.07 3.40
C THR A 511 28.35 1.21 2.40
N ILE A 512 27.20 1.89 2.34
CA ILE A 512 27.02 3.09 1.52
C ILE A 512 27.69 4.28 2.22
N LYS A 513 27.56 4.35 3.55
CA LYS A 513 28.16 5.39 4.38
C LYS A 513 29.69 5.37 4.34
N SER A 514 30.32 4.19 4.28
CA SER A 514 31.77 4.05 4.17
C SER A 514 32.30 4.42 2.78
N LYS A 515 31.53 4.16 1.70
CA LYS A 515 31.85 4.64 0.35
C LYS A 515 31.80 6.17 0.26
N PHE A 516 30.73 6.79 0.78
CA PHE A 516 30.62 8.25 0.82
C PHE A 516 31.66 8.91 1.75
N LYS A 517 32.03 8.26 2.86
CA LYS A 517 33.12 8.78 3.73
C LYS A 517 34.48 8.71 3.04
N HIS A 518 34.78 7.63 2.31
CA HIS A 518 35.99 7.54 1.51
C HIS A 518 36.05 8.59 0.38
N GLU A 519 34.91 8.94 -0.23
CA GLU A 519 34.83 10.01 -1.25
C GLU A 519 34.90 11.42 -0.64
N LEU A 520 34.37 11.64 0.57
CA LEU A 520 34.44 12.91 1.29
C LEU A 520 35.81 13.17 1.94
N ASP A 521 36.50 12.13 2.41
CA ASP A 521 37.88 12.24 2.91
C ASP A 521 38.89 12.46 1.75
N GLY A 522 38.53 12.04 0.52
CA GLY A 522 39.23 12.44 -0.71
C GLY A 522 38.97 13.90 -1.14
N ASN A 523 37.97 14.56 -0.55
CA ASN A 523 37.52 15.92 -0.87
C ASN A 523 37.79 16.93 0.26
N GLN A 524 38.89 16.77 1.00
CA GLN A 524 39.45 17.81 1.90
C GLN A 524 39.76 19.15 1.18
N ILE A 525 39.60 19.21 -0.15
CA ILE A 525 39.74 20.44 -0.95
C ILE A 525 38.49 21.34 -0.84
N LEU A 526 37.27 20.78 -0.65
CA LEU A 526 36.03 21.59 -0.59
C LEU A 526 35.85 22.33 0.75
N ASN A 527 36.28 21.72 1.87
CA ASN A 527 36.26 22.40 3.18
C ASN A 527 37.31 23.53 3.28
N LYS A 528 38.33 23.55 2.41
CA LYS A 528 39.26 24.69 2.31
C LYS A 528 38.67 25.87 1.54
N ILE A 529 37.75 25.63 0.60
CA ILE A 529 37.12 26.68 -0.22
C ILE A 529 36.03 27.43 0.57
N PHE A 530 35.27 26.73 1.42
CA PHE A 530 34.24 27.35 2.28
C PHE A 530 34.77 28.01 3.57
N SER A 531 36.09 28.07 3.77
CA SER A 531 36.72 28.85 4.86
C SER A 531 37.15 30.26 4.42
N LYS A 532 36.87 30.64 3.16
CA LYS A 532 37.24 31.94 2.57
C LYS A 532 36.09 32.71 1.89
N PHE A 533 34.85 32.29 2.11
CA PHE A 533 33.63 33.06 1.89
C PHE A 533 32.74 32.89 3.12
#